data_AF-A0A7R9TLL2-F1
#
_entry.id   AF-A0A7R9TLL2-F1
#
_cell.length_a   1.000
_cell.length_b   1.000
_cell.length_c   1.000
_cell.angle_alpha   90.00
_cell.angle_beta   90.00
_cell.angle_gamma   90.00
#
_symmetry.space_group_name_H-M   'P 1'
#
loop_
_entity.id
_entity.type
_entity.pdbx_description
1 polymer ?
#
loop_
_entity_poly.entity_id
_entity_poly.type
_entity_poly.pdbx_seq_one_letter_code
_entity_poly.pdbx_strand_id
1 'polypeptide(L)'
;RWQSALLTLGSTHAIFGHTGEALRALDECVRLAQAHCDDVCLTHALAAVCGLLSDARVAAAGGEGERDASGAVERARALSSLQARCRRRAYELGMPAVAAFAEMSLARAFLSQGAAAPLPHKAASIGSDTGELLPRGQAPLLT
;
A
#
# COMPACT_ATOMS: atom_id res chain seq x y z
N ARG A 1 -18.23 15.82 -14.03
CA ARG A 1 -17.41 15.92 -15.27
C ARG A 1 -16.08 16.61 -15.01
N TRP A 2 -16.07 17.72 -14.27
CA TRP A 2 -14.83 18.43 -13.90
C TRP A 2 -13.91 17.61 -12.99
N GLN A 3 -14.47 16.78 -12.13
CA GLN A 3 -13.70 15.93 -11.21
C GLN A 3 -12.85 14.90 -11.97
N SER A 4 -13.42 14.24 -12.99
CA SER A 4 -12.68 13.32 -13.86
C SER A 4 -11.58 14.04 -14.65
N ALA A 5 -11.83 15.27 -15.11
CA ALA A 5 -10.83 16.06 -15.81
C ALA A 5 -9.65 16.44 -14.90
N LEU A 6 -9.92 16.85 -13.66
CA LEU A 6 -8.89 17.14 -12.67
C LEU A 6 -8.11 15.90 -12.25
N LEU A 7 -8.78 14.75 -12.13
CA LEU A 7 -8.12 13.48 -11.86
C LEU A 7 -7.14 13.11 -12.99
N THR A 8 -7.56 13.23 -14.25
CA THR A 8 -6.68 12.98 -15.40
C THR A 8 -5.53 13.99 -15.44
N LEU A 9 -5.80 15.28 -15.20
CA LEU A 9 -4.78 16.33 -15.16
C LEU A 9 -3.73 16.04 -14.07
N GLY A 10 -4.17 15.77 -12.84
CA GLY A 10 -3.28 15.40 -11.73
C GLY A 10 -2.45 14.15 -12.03
N SER A 11 -3.06 13.15 -12.67
CA SER A 11 -2.37 11.93 -13.12
C SER A 11 -1.32 12.23 -14.21
N THR A 12 -1.61 13.14 -15.15
CA THR A 12 -0.63 13.54 -16.17
C THR A 12 0.55 14.31 -15.58
N HIS A 13 0.30 15.23 -14.64
CA HIS A 13 1.39 15.91 -13.92
C HIS A 13 2.24 14.92 -13.11
N ALA A 14 1.62 13.88 -12.55
CA ALA A 14 2.34 12.79 -11.88
C ALA A 14 3.29 12.06 -12.83
N ILE A 15 2.82 11.73 -14.03
CA ILE A 15 3.62 11.05 -15.06
C ILE A 15 4.80 11.93 -15.51
N PHE A 16 4.61 13.25 -15.60
CA PHE A 16 5.67 14.21 -15.95
C PHE A 16 6.60 14.57 -14.78
N GLY A 17 6.39 14.02 -13.58
CA GLY A 17 7.22 14.30 -12.41
C GLY A 17 6.95 15.66 -11.77
N HIS A 18 5.88 16.36 -12.17
CA HIS A 18 5.47 17.64 -11.61
C HIS A 18 4.64 17.42 -10.33
N THR A 19 5.24 16.82 -9.30
CA THR A 19 4.55 16.38 -8.08
C THR A 19 3.77 17.50 -7.39
N GLY A 20 4.30 18.73 -7.36
CA GLY A 20 3.62 19.87 -6.74
C GLY A 20 2.33 20.29 -7.45
N GLU A 21 2.34 20.28 -8.78
CA GLU A 21 1.17 20.61 -9.61
C GLU A 21 0.14 19.47 -9.57
N ALA A 22 0.62 18.23 -9.59
CA ALA A 22 -0.21 17.04 -9.45
C ALA A 22 -1.00 17.05 -8.13
N LEU A 23 -0.33 17.36 -7.01
CA LEU A 23 -0.98 17.43 -5.70
C LEU A 23 -2.02 18.56 -5.62
N ARG A 24 -1.75 19.74 -6.18
CA ARG A 24 -2.73 20.85 -6.21
C ARG A 24 -3.97 20.48 -7.03
N ALA A 25 -3.78 19.86 -8.20
CA ALA A 25 -4.89 19.42 -9.03
C ALA A 25 -5.74 18.33 -8.35
N LEU A 26 -5.10 17.41 -7.62
CA LEU A 26 -5.78 16.36 -6.88
C LEU A 26 -6.47 16.85 -5.61
N ASP A 27 -5.91 17.83 -4.91
CA ASP A 27 -6.55 18.44 -3.74
C ASP A 27 -7.85 19.14 -4.14
N GLU A 28 -7.82 19.88 -5.25
CA GLU A 28 -9.01 20.49 -5.82
C GLU A 28 -10.02 19.43 -6.32
N CYS A 29 -9.54 18.32 -6.87
CA CYS A 29 -10.38 17.18 -7.24
C CYS A 29 -11.09 16.58 -6.01
N VAL A 30 -10.38 16.41 -4.89
CA VAL A 30 -10.95 15.90 -3.63
C VAL A 30 -12.01 16.87 -3.11
N ARG A 31 -11.72 18.16 -3.09
CA ARG A 31 -12.64 19.21 -2.65
C ARG A 31 -13.95 19.19 -3.46
N LEU A 32 -13.85 19.08 -4.79
CA LEU A 32 -15.02 19.00 -5.67
C LEU A 32 -15.75 17.65 -5.55
N ALA A 33 -15.04 16.54 -5.41
CA ALA A 33 -15.67 15.24 -5.20
C ALA A 33 -16.48 15.22 -3.89
N GLN A 34 -15.95 15.82 -2.81
CA GLN A 34 -16.68 15.99 -1.55
C GLN A 34 -17.89 16.92 -1.70
N ALA A 35 -17.72 18.07 -2.36
CA ALA A 35 -18.82 19.03 -2.57
C ALA A 35 -19.99 18.47 -3.39
N HIS A 36 -19.72 17.49 -4.26
CA HIS A 36 -20.72 16.84 -5.10
C HIS A 36 -21.13 15.44 -4.61
N CYS A 37 -20.66 15.00 -3.43
CA CYS A 37 -20.91 13.66 -2.88
C CYS A 37 -20.57 12.51 -3.86
N ASP A 38 -19.52 12.67 -4.67
CA ASP A 38 -19.07 11.67 -5.64
C ASP A 38 -18.00 10.77 -5.01
N ASP A 39 -18.46 9.67 -4.40
CA ASP A 39 -17.61 8.72 -3.68
C ASP A 39 -16.66 7.92 -4.58
N VAL A 40 -17.05 7.70 -5.84
CA VAL A 40 -16.23 6.99 -6.83
C VAL A 40 -15.03 7.87 -7.22
N CYS A 41 -15.30 9.13 -7.56
CA CYS A 41 -14.24 10.07 -7.90
C CYS A 41 -13.34 10.39 -6.70
N LEU A 42 -13.93 10.52 -5.51
CA LEU A 42 -13.17 10.71 -4.26
C LEU A 42 -12.21 9.55 -4.00
N THR A 43 -12.67 8.30 -4.19
CA THR A 43 -11.82 7.11 -3.99
C THR A 43 -10.67 7.06 -5.00
N HIS A 44 -10.92 7.39 -6.27
CA HIS A 44 -9.86 7.52 -7.26
C HIS A 44 -8.86 8.63 -6.96
N ALA A 45 -9.33 9.81 -6.54
CA ALA A 45 -8.47 10.93 -6.20
C ALA A 45 -7.58 10.60 -5.00
N LEU A 46 -8.15 9.99 -3.95
CA LEU A 46 -7.39 9.55 -2.78
C LEU A 46 -6.35 8.49 -3.14
N ALA A 47 -6.69 7.53 -4.01
CA ALA A 47 -5.74 6.54 -4.48
C ALA A 47 -4.56 7.19 -5.23
N ALA A 48 -4.84 8.13 -6.14
CA ALA A 48 -3.82 8.88 -6.87
C ALA A 48 -2.90 9.69 -5.94
N VAL A 49 -3.48 10.36 -4.93
CA VAL A 49 -2.71 11.08 -3.89
C VAL A 49 -1.81 10.12 -3.11
N CYS A 50 -2.31 8.95 -2.71
CA CYS A 50 -1.49 7.94 -2.02
C CYS A 50 -0.33 7.43 -2.89
N GLY A 51 -0.57 7.25 -4.19
CA GLY A 51 0.46 6.86 -5.16
C GLY A 51 1.57 7.91 -5.27
N LEU A 52 1.20 9.17 -5.48
CA LEU A 52 2.13 10.30 -5.56
C LEU A 52 2.96 10.50 -4.30
N LEU A 53 2.33 10.42 -3.14
CA LEU A 53 3.02 10.56 -1.86
C LEU A 53 3.94 9.37 -1.59
N SER A 54 3.65 8.19 -2.14
CA SER A 54 4.56 7.04 -2.08
C SER A 54 5.78 7.23 -3.00
N ASP A 55 5.57 7.71 -4.23
CA ASP A 55 6.65 7.99 -5.20
C ASP A 55 7.57 9.13 -4.76
N ALA A 56 6.99 10.23 -4.25
CA ALA A 56 7.76 11.36 -3.72
C ALA A 56 8.64 10.94 -2.52
N ARG A 57 8.18 9.97 -1.72
CA ARG A 57 8.96 9.41 -0.62
C ARG A 57 10.10 8.52 -1.10
N VAL A 58 9.89 7.72 -2.14
CA VAL A 58 10.95 6.94 -2.78
C VAL A 58 12.03 7.88 -3.35
N ALA A 59 11.62 8.99 -3.98
CA ALA A 59 12.55 10.00 -4.47
C ALA A 59 13.33 10.70 -3.33
N ALA A 60 12.65 11.07 -2.24
CA ALA A 60 13.28 11.74 -1.10
C ALA A 60 14.21 10.81 -0.28
N ALA A 61 13.86 9.53 -0.14
CA ALA A 61 14.67 8.54 0.58
C ALA A 61 16.03 8.26 -0.09
N GLY A 62 16.17 8.56 -1.39
CA GLY A 62 17.45 8.47 -2.11
C GLY A 62 18.31 9.73 -2.04
N GLY A 63 17.81 10.84 -1.49
CA GLY A 63 18.39 12.17 -1.69
C GLY A 63 18.91 12.89 -0.44
N GLU A 64 18.18 12.92 0.68
CA GLU A 64 18.53 13.83 1.78
C GLU A 64 18.32 13.21 3.16
N GLY A 65 19.41 13.17 3.92
CA GLY A 65 19.53 12.46 5.18
C GLY A 65 18.70 13.02 6.34
N GLU A 66 18.19 12.09 7.13
CA GLU A 66 18.19 12.02 8.61
C GLU A 66 17.62 13.18 9.46
N ARG A 67 17.28 14.34 8.89
CA ARG A 67 16.94 15.52 9.71
C ARG A 67 15.51 15.60 10.24
N ASP A 68 14.62 14.67 9.88
CA ASP A 68 13.28 14.55 10.47
C ASP A 68 12.76 13.11 10.45
N ALA A 69 13.54 12.15 10.96
CA ALA A 69 13.14 10.73 10.99
C ALA A 69 11.78 10.51 11.69
N SER A 70 11.52 11.23 12.79
CA SER A 70 10.24 11.18 13.52
C SER A 70 9.06 11.65 12.66
N GLY A 71 9.20 12.82 12.02
CA GLY A 71 8.16 13.36 11.13
C GLY A 71 7.98 12.53 9.85
N ALA A 72 9.02 11.85 9.36
CA ALA A 72 8.91 10.92 8.25
C ALA A 72 8.11 9.66 8.64
N VAL A 73 8.35 9.09 9.83
CA VAL A 73 7.63 7.92 10.36
C VAL A 73 6.16 8.26 10.62
N GLU A 74 5.86 9.43 11.18
CA GLU A 74 4.49 9.87 11.43
C GLU A 74 3.72 10.10 10.12
N ARG A 75 4.36 10.76 9.14
CA ARG A 75 3.79 10.87 7.79
C ARG A 75 3.59 9.51 7.13
N ALA A 76 4.47 8.54 7.38
CA ALA A 76 4.30 7.17 6.86
C ALA A 76 3.07 6.49 7.48
N ARG A 77 2.92 6.57 8.80
CA ARG A 77 1.72 6.04 9.49
C ARG A 77 0.43 6.70 8.99
N ALA A 78 0.45 8.02 8.81
CA ALA A 78 -0.70 8.75 8.27
C ALA A 78 -1.08 8.24 6.88
N LEU A 79 -0.10 8.04 5.98
CA LEU A 79 -0.32 7.47 4.65
C LEU A 79 -0.85 6.04 4.71
N SER A 80 -0.25 5.16 5.52
CA SER A 80 -0.71 3.78 5.69
C SER A 80 -2.16 3.73 6.20
N SER A 81 -2.50 4.62 7.13
CA SER A 81 -3.88 4.73 7.67
C SER A 81 -4.87 5.21 6.61
N LEU A 82 -4.46 6.15 5.76
CA LEU A 82 -5.28 6.66 4.65
C LEU A 82 -5.49 5.59 3.57
N GLN A 83 -4.44 4.86 3.20
CA GLN A 83 -4.51 3.73 2.26
C GLN A 83 -5.43 2.62 2.78
N ALA A 84 -5.33 2.25 4.05
CA ALA A 84 -6.21 1.23 4.64
C ALA A 84 -7.70 1.64 4.58
N ARG A 85 -7.99 2.93 4.77
CA ARG A 85 -9.34 3.48 4.62
C ARG A 85 -9.80 3.53 3.16
N CYS A 86 -8.94 4.02 2.27
CA CYS A 86 -9.22 4.07 0.83
C CYS A 86 -9.51 2.67 0.26
N ARG A 87 -8.74 1.67 0.69
CA ARG A 87 -8.93 0.27 0.29
C ARG A 87 -10.27 -0.29 0.74
N ARG A 88 -10.64 -0.11 2.02
CA ARG A 88 -11.95 -0.54 2.54
C ARG A 88 -13.08 0.06 1.72
N ARG A 89 -13.00 1.37 1.46
CA ARG A 89 -13.99 2.08 0.65
C ARG A 89 -14.04 1.60 -0.81
N ALA A 90 -12.89 1.30 -1.40
CA ALA A 90 -12.83 0.76 -2.76
C ALA A 90 -13.50 -0.63 -2.86
N TYR A 91 -13.37 -1.48 -1.83
CA TYR A 91 -14.08 -2.76 -1.78
C TYR A 91 -15.59 -2.58 -1.59
N GLU A 92 -16.02 -1.65 -0.73
CA GLU A 92 -17.44 -1.31 -0.52
C GLU A 92 -18.10 -0.81 -1.81
N LEU A 93 -17.36 -0.06 -2.64
CA LEU A 93 -17.83 0.46 -3.93
C LEU A 93 -17.67 -0.53 -5.10
N GLY A 94 -17.12 -1.73 -4.87
CA GLY A 94 -16.92 -2.72 -5.93
C GLY A 94 -15.83 -2.36 -6.94
N MET A 95 -14.79 -1.64 -6.51
CA MET A 95 -13.70 -1.12 -7.36
C MET A 95 -12.35 -1.83 -7.09
N PRO A 96 -12.17 -3.09 -7.51
CA PRO A 96 -11.00 -3.90 -7.16
C PRO A 96 -9.69 -3.34 -7.72
N ALA A 97 -9.72 -2.69 -8.89
CA ALA A 97 -8.52 -2.10 -9.49
C ALA A 97 -7.92 -0.97 -8.63
N VAL A 98 -8.77 -0.15 -8.01
CA VAL A 98 -8.33 0.93 -7.11
C VAL A 98 -7.81 0.38 -5.80
N ALA A 99 -8.44 -0.69 -5.28
CA ALA A 99 -7.95 -1.41 -4.11
C ALA A 99 -6.55 -2.00 -4.35
N ALA A 100 -6.34 -2.68 -5.49
CA ALA A 100 -5.05 -3.24 -5.87
C ALA A 100 -3.96 -2.17 -6.02
N PHE A 101 -4.28 -1.01 -6.60
CA PHE A 101 -3.36 0.12 -6.70
C PHE A 101 -2.99 0.69 -5.31
N ALA A 102 -3.96 0.81 -4.41
CA ALA A 102 -3.71 1.23 -3.03
C ALA A 102 -2.82 0.23 -2.27
N GLU A 103 -2.96 -1.07 -2.52
CA GLU A 103 -2.09 -2.11 -1.94
C GLU A 103 -0.67 -2.07 -2.51
N MET A 104 -0.53 -1.91 -3.84
CA MET A 104 0.77 -1.80 -4.49
C MET A 104 1.56 -0.58 -3.97
N SER A 105 0.90 0.57 -3.80
CA SER A 105 1.52 1.76 -3.24
C SER A 105 1.90 1.58 -1.76
N LEU A 106 1.11 0.84 -0.97
CA LEU A 106 1.46 0.43 0.40
C LEU A 106 2.72 -0.44 0.42
N ALA A 107 2.79 -1.45 -0.44
CA ALA A 107 3.93 -2.35 -0.55
C ALA A 107 5.21 -1.56 -0.92
N ARG A 108 5.11 -0.61 -1.86
CA ARG A 108 6.24 0.27 -2.21
C ARG A 108 6.67 1.14 -1.02
N ALA A 109 5.73 1.69 -0.25
CA ALA A 109 6.05 2.47 0.94
C ALA A 109 6.74 1.62 2.01
N PHE A 110 6.31 0.38 2.24
CA PHE A 110 6.99 -0.56 3.15
C PHE A 110 8.40 -0.92 2.67
N LEU A 111 8.58 -1.16 1.37
CA LEU A 111 9.91 -1.44 0.81
C LEU A 111 10.86 -0.24 0.95
N SER A 112 10.34 0.98 0.77
CA SER A 112 11.13 2.21 1.01
C SER A 112 11.54 2.40 2.47
N GLN A 113 10.75 1.87 3.42
CA GLN A 113 11.07 1.87 4.86
C GLN A 113 11.96 0.69 5.26
N GLY A 114 11.85 -0.43 4.55
CA GLY A 114 12.53 -1.70 4.81
C GLY A 114 13.96 -1.81 4.29
N ALA A 115 14.50 -0.79 3.61
CA ALA A 115 15.94 -0.72 3.30
C ALA A 115 16.84 -0.65 4.57
N ALA A 116 16.26 -0.67 5.77
CA ALA A 116 16.93 -0.82 7.06
C ALA A 116 16.49 -2.06 7.88
N ALA A 117 16.03 -3.17 7.27
CA ALA A 117 15.92 -4.45 7.99
C ALA A 117 16.01 -5.68 7.07
N PRO A 118 16.81 -6.71 7.43
CA PRO A 118 17.08 -7.85 6.57
C PRO A 118 15.86 -8.77 6.47
N LEU A 119 15.63 -9.25 5.25
CA LEU A 119 14.67 -10.31 4.92
C LEU A 119 14.85 -11.51 5.87
N PRO A 120 13.78 -12.05 6.49
CA PRO A 120 13.86 -13.30 7.24
C PRO A 120 14.00 -14.48 6.26
N HIS A 121 15.22 -14.75 5.81
CA HIS A 121 15.60 -15.98 5.11
C HIS A 121 16.42 -16.87 6.04
N LYS A 122 15.78 -17.40 7.08
CA LYS A 122 16.22 -18.65 7.75
C LYS A 122 14.99 -19.24 8.44
N ALA A 123 14.28 -20.12 7.73
CA ALA A 123 14.44 -21.58 7.77
C ALA A 123 13.85 -22.21 9.04
N ALA A 124 12.62 -22.72 8.90
CA ALA A 124 12.06 -23.91 9.57
C ALA A 124 10.62 -24.03 9.05
N SER A 125 10.14 -25.11 8.43
CA SER A 125 10.69 -26.43 8.15
C SER A 125 9.76 -27.05 7.10
N ILE A 126 10.27 -27.37 5.92
CA ILE A 126 9.58 -28.26 4.98
C ILE A 126 9.75 -29.65 5.56
N GLY A 127 8.65 -30.22 6.07
CA GLY A 127 8.58 -31.62 6.45
C GLY A 127 8.29 -32.46 5.21
N SER A 128 9.21 -33.36 4.87
CA SER A 128 8.93 -34.66 4.25
C SER A 128 10.24 -35.44 4.05
N ASP A 129 10.45 -36.47 4.88
CA ASP A 129 10.87 -37.83 4.47
C ASP A 129 11.17 -38.61 5.76
N THR A 130 10.28 -39.51 6.20
CA THR A 130 10.21 -40.94 5.83
C THR A 130 11.52 -41.71 6.03
N GLY A 131 11.46 -42.64 6.98
CA GLY A 131 12.54 -43.53 7.41
C GLY A 131 12.19 -44.00 8.83
N GLU A 132 11.09 -44.72 8.99
CA GLU A 132 11.12 -46.18 9.06
C GLU A 132 11.67 -46.66 10.41
N LEU A 133 10.78 -47.20 11.26
CA LEU A 133 10.99 -48.34 12.16
C LEU A 133 9.83 -48.42 13.16
N LEU A 134 8.73 -49.02 12.70
CA LEU A 134 7.79 -49.71 13.56
C LEU A 134 8.45 -51.04 13.96
N PRO A 135 8.33 -51.47 15.23
CA PRO A 135 7.68 -52.76 15.38
C PRO A 135 6.60 -52.72 16.47
N ARG A 136 5.40 -53.04 15.99
CA ARG A 136 4.43 -53.96 16.60
C ARG A 136 4.20 -53.80 18.11
N GLY A 137 3.16 -53.03 18.43
CA GLY A 137 2.34 -53.33 19.60
C GLY A 137 1.84 -54.77 19.51
N GLN A 138 2.34 -55.62 20.39
CA GLN A 138 1.90 -56.99 20.59
C GLN A 138 1.19 -57.04 21.94
N ALA A 139 -0.12 -56.87 21.90
CA ALA A 139 -1.10 -57.37 22.86
C ALA A 139 -2.40 -57.48 22.05
N PRO A 140 -3.17 -58.58 22.15
CA PRO A 140 -3.58 -59.18 23.43
C PRO A 140 -3.58 -60.72 23.43
N LEU A 141 -3.77 -61.34 24.60
CA LEU A 141 -4.77 -62.38 24.88
C LEU A 141 -4.49 -63.06 26.24
N LEU A 142 -5.50 -62.98 27.12
CA LEU A 142 -5.99 -64.00 28.06
C LEU A 142 -4.95 -64.80 28.86
N THR A 143 -4.91 -64.66 30.19
CA THR A 143 -5.70 -65.46 31.16
C THR A 143 -5.62 -64.79 32.53
#